data_AF-A0A9E2PPH9-F1
#
_entry.id   AF-A0A9E2PPH9-F1
#
_cell.length_a   1.000
_cell.length_b   1.000
_cell.length_c   1.000
_cell.angle_alpha   90.00
_cell.angle_beta   90.00
_cell.angle_gamma   90.00
#
_symmetry.space_group_name_H-M   'P 1'
#
loop_
_entity.id
_entity.type
_entity.pdbx_description
1 polymer ?
#
loop_
_entity_poly.entity_id
_entity_poly.type
_entity_poly.pdbx_seq_one_letter_code
_entity_poly.pdbx_strand_id
1 'polypeptide(L)'
;MATDRKSKHRVTPGWGGWRISFVGGALCAATVAALLLAPALSAREVAITLLHTADVHGHVAAVSSDREKEPGGGLLRCATRIEEIRRRDTNVILMDCGDLIQGSPESYLTQGRIIVEAVRQLRYDALVPGNHEFDGGVDALRRFYEQAGVPVLAANIHSPQEPALPGMCPFLCKDVDGVRVAIIGLTTPLIPLWSRPRLLGDITVEASLGALRRVMPLVRVQKPDILVLAAHQGWRKWGDDPANQINAIARAFPEFDVILGGHTHQVVEWKTVNGVAYTQAGCYGLWLGFARLVFDTQTRRVKSKQIQLLAVDSTVAPDKALENQVAKSLKETKQYLNQEVGVAAVEHKPTSRVRGQSAIQTLIAVAIAERVQADVVIHRALSEASLRAGRIILRDVWRIVPYDNYIGVAHLTLDELRQILEENSGYFGSREFRGVYGLTYDLEPKAAAGKRISNIRLTGDRPAHRSPWDEGGNTDPPTPERSGGQAPDNSLKTNNGRQTTDERVRVAFNSYDMASAGGRLLRLRAILDQSTSRLEEYPDADTRDAVRAYIRRHQPLDIQAAPGAHVVRKSK
;
A
#
# COMPACT_ATOMS: atom_id res chain seq x y z
N MET A 1 -40.86 -1.63 -75.21
CA MET A 1 -39.88 -2.75 -75.14
C MET A 1 -38.66 -2.33 -75.95
N ALA A 2 -37.46 -2.37 -75.35
CA ALA A 2 -36.15 -1.96 -75.93
C ALA A 2 -36.07 -0.47 -76.33
N THR A 3 -34.99 0.30 -76.24
CA THR A 3 -33.56 0.07 -75.96
C THR A 3 -32.87 1.42 -75.67
N ASP A 4 -31.73 1.31 -75.01
CA ASP A 4 -30.70 2.27 -74.59
C ASP A 4 -29.93 2.98 -75.75
N ARG A 5 -29.44 4.23 -75.53
CA ARG A 5 -28.09 4.73 -75.90
C ARG A 5 -27.81 6.22 -75.59
N LYS A 6 -26.81 6.45 -74.71
CA LYS A 6 -25.58 7.32 -74.77
C LYS A 6 -25.57 8.54 -75.73
N SER A 7 -24.92 9.70 -75.47
CA SER A 7 -23.59 9.97 -74.87
C SER A 7 -23.33 11.47 -74.58
N LYS A 8 -22.31 11.72 -73.76
CA LYS A 8 -21.72 12.98 -73.22
C LYS A 8 -21.13 13.95 -74.27
N HIS A 9 -21.08 15.23 -73.90
CA HIS A 9 -20.13 16.22 -74.46
C HIS A 9 -19.31 16.91 -73.37
N ARG A 10 -18.03 17.16 -73.67
CA ARG A 10 -17.05 17.97 -72.93
C ARG A 10 -16.30 18.79 -73.96
N VAL A 11 -16.26 20.12 -73.83
CA VAL A 11 -15.32 21.00 -74.55
C VAL A 11 -15.02 22.24 -73.69
N THR A 12 -13.73 22.54 -73.52
CA THR A 12 -13.11 23.87 -73.33
C THR A 12 -12.23 24.10 -74.58
N PRO A 13 -11.90 25.32 -75.08
CA PRO A 13 -11.25 26.40 -74.30
C PRO A 13 -11.48 27.87 -74.78
N GLY A 14 -11.01 28.85 -73.98
CA GLY A 14 -10.14 29.92 -74.50
C GLY A 14 -10.58 31.40 -74.51
N TRP A 15 -9.82 32.21 -73.75
CA TRP A 15 -9.33 33.59 -73.99
C TRP A 15 -10.31 34.79 -74.09
N GLY A 16 -10.17 35.74 -73.15
CA GLY A 16 -10.66 37.11 -73.26
C GLY A 16 -9.98 38.02 -72.23
N GLY A 17 -9.16 38.97 -72.70
CA GLY A 17 -8.30 39.83 -71.89
C GLY A 17 -9.04 40.90 -71.07
N TRP A 18 -8.41 41.28 -69.97
CA TRP A 18 -8.85 42.34 -69.07
C TRP A 18 -8.13 43.65 -69.41
N ARG A 19 -8.90 44.70 -69.70
CA ARG A 19 -8.47 46.10 -69.57
C ARG A 19 -9.17 46.71 -68.37
N ILE A 20 -8.34 47.25 -67.48
CA ILE A 20 -8.68 47.92 -66.23
C ILE A 20 -9.17 49.34 -66.55
N SER A 21 -10.27 49.75 -65.94
CA SER A 21 -10.59 51.16 -65.71
C SER A 21 -10.79 51.38 -64.21
N PHE A 22 -9.91 52.20 -63.66
CA PHE A 22 -9.89 52.65 -62.27
C PHE A 22 -10.97 53.73 -62.04
N VAL A 23 -11.81 53.50 -61.04
CA VAL A 23 -12.48 54.51 -60.21
C VAL A 23 -12.45 53.89 -58.81
N GLY A 24 -11.81 54.42 -57.76
CA GLY A 24 -11.61 55.80 -57.39
C GLY A 24 -12.32 56.02 -56.05
N GLY A 25 -11.60 55.83 -54.95
CA GLY A 25 -11.91 56.43 -53.65
C GLY A 25 -12.75 55.61 -52.65
N ALA A 26 -12.28 55.62 -51.39
CA ALA A 26 -13.05 55.42 -50.16
C ALA A 26 -13.28 53.99 -49.60
N LEU A 27 -12.32 53.06 -49.69
CA LEU A 27 -12.42 51.80 -48.95
C LEU A 27 -11.08 51.24 -48.41
N CYS A 28 -10.22 52.07 -47.82
CA CYS A 28 -8.97 51.57 -47.20
C CYS A 28 -8.76 51.98 -45.72
N ALA A 29 -9.66 52.73 -45.09
CA ALA A 29 -9.48 53.14 -43.70
C ALA A 29 -10.22 52.25 -42.68
N ALA A 30 -11.22 51.46 -43.10
CA ALA A 30 -12.03 50.65 -42.18
C ALA A 30 -11.53 49.20 -42.00
N THR A 31 -10.70 48.68 -42.91
CA THR A 31 -10.19 47.30 -42.85
C THR A 31 -8.85 47.15 -42.12
N VAL A 32 -8.14 48.25 -41.85
CA VAL A 32 -6.88 48.21 -41.08
C VAL A 32 -7.13 48.41 -39.57
N ALA A 33 -8.23 49.04 -39.17
CA ALA A 33 -8.59 49.21 -37.75
C ALA A 33 -9.15 47.92 -37.11
N ALA A 34 -9.69 46.98 -37.90
CA ALA A 34 -10.24 45.72 -37.40
C ALA A 34 -9.18 44.61 -37.18
N LEU A 35 -7.93 44.82 -37.61
CA LEU A 35 -6.82 43.89 -37.40
C LEU A 35 -5.93 44.24 -36.19
N LEU A 36 -6.22 45.33 -35.48
CA LEU A 36 -5.46 45.79 -34.31
C LEU A 36 -6.16 45.51 -32.96
N LEU A 37 -7.29 44.80 -32.98
CA LEU A 37 -7.96 44.24 -31.79
C LEU A 37 -7.86 42.70 -31.77
N ALA A 38 -6.72 42.15 -32.18
CA ALA A 38 -6.28 40.93 -31.50
C ALA A 38 -6.12 41.33 -30.03
N PRO A 39 -6.72 40.63 -29.05
CA PRO A 39 -6.33 40.86 -27.68
C PRO A 39 -4.82 40.64 -27.68
N ALA A 40 -4.06 41.69 -27.40
CA ALA A 40 -2.69 41.49 -26.97
C ALA A 40 -2.83 40.50 -25.81
N LEU A 41 -2.41 39.26 -26.04
CA LEU A 41 -2.20 38.27 -24.99
C LEU A 41 -1.16 38.92 -24.07
N SER A 42 -1.65 39.75 -23.16
CA SER A 42 -0.83 40.43 -22.19
C SER A 42 -0.12 39.32 -21.43
N ALA A 43 1.20 39.43 -21.34
CA ALA A 43 2.01 38.48 -20.61
C ALA A 43 1.40 38.30 -19.22
N ARG A 44 0.96 37.08 -18.91
CA ARG A 44 0.18 36.80 -17.71
C ARG A 44 0.89 35.74 -16.91
N GLU A 45 1.03 36.00 -15.62
CA GLU A 45 1.48 35.02 -14.66
C GLU A 45 0.27 34.29 -14.08
N VAL A 46 0.24 32.97 -14.26
CA VAL A 46 -0.81 32.10 -13.76
C VAL A 46 -0.24 31.30 -12.60
N ALA A 47 -0.75 31.54 -11.40
CA ALA A 47 -0.40 30.74 -10.24
C ALA A 47 -1.30 29.50 -10.17
N ILE A 48 -0.70 28.32 -10.13
CA ILE A 48 -1.38 27.03 -9.92
C ILE A 48 -0.91 26.45 -8.60
N THR A 49 -1.86 26.09 -7.75
CA THR A 49 -1.60 25.51 -6.42
C THR A 49 -1.93 24.03 -6.45
N LEU A 50 -0.92 23.21 -6.22
CA LEU A 50 -1.06 21.77 -6.04
C LEU A 50 -1.09 21.49 -4.55
N LEU A 51 -2.17 20.88 -4.10
CA LEU A 51 -2.32 20.35 -2.75
C LEU A 51 -2.20 18.83 -2.80
N HIS A 52 -1.52 18.23 -1.82
CA HIS A 52 -1.52 16.79 -1.72
C HIS A 52 -1.49 16.26 -0.28
N THR A 53 -2.15 15.12 -0.12
CA THR A 53 -2.01 14.21 1.02
C THR A 53 -1.32 12.93 0.56
N ALA A 54 -0.83 12.15 1.52
CA ALA A 54 -0.29 10.81 1.31
C ALA A 54 -0.39 10.03 2.63
N ASP A 55 -0.45 8.70 2.55
CA ASP A 55 -0.35 7.81 3.71
C ASP A 55 -1.35 8.20 4.83
N VAL A 56 -2.56 8.63 4.45
CA VAL A 56 -3.59 9.07 5.40
C VAL A 56 -4.05 7.91 6.26
N HIS A 57 -3.96 6.68 5.76
CA HIS A 57 -4.25 5.44 6.46
C HIS A 57 -5.62 5.38 7.12
N GLY A 58 -6.63 5.89 6.42
CA GLY A 58 -7.99 5.92 6.90
C GLY A 58 -8.27 6.94 8.01
N HIS A 59 -7.32 7.81 8.37
CA HIS A 59 -7.51 8.78 9.45
C HIS A 59 -8.37 9.98 9.02
N VAL A 60 -9.62 9.98 9.44
CA VAL A 60 -10.59 11.09 9.32
C VAL A 60 -10.55 11.96 10.57
N ALA A 61 -10.56 11.36 11.75
CA ALA A 61 -10.43 12.06 13.02
C ALA A 61 -8.97 12.36 13.39
N ALA A 62 -8.78 13.20 14.41
CA ALA A 62 -7.43 13.48 14.94
C ALA A 62 -6.77 12.19 15.44
N VAL A 63 -5.48 12.07 15.14
CA VAL A 63 -4.62 11.01 15.61
C VAL A 63 -3.95 11.43 16.91
N SER A 64 -4.07 10.58 17.92
CA SER A 64 -3.27 10.66 19.14
C SER A 64 -2.20 9.58 19.08
N SER A 65 -0.92 9.96 19.13
CA SER A 65 0.17 9.00 19.23
C SER A 65 0.90 9.16 20.56
N ASP A 66 1.56 8.11 21.05
CA ASP A 66 2.43 8.23 22.24
C ASP A 66 3.62 9.19 21.99
N ARG A 67 3.85 9.62 20.74
CA ARG A 67 4.91 10.56 20.33
C ARG A 67 4.44 12.02 20.25
N GLU A 68 3.14 12.26 20.06
CA GLU A 68 2.56 13.59 19.94
C GLU A 68 1.68 13.86 21.16
N LYS A 69 2.07 14.87 21.97
CA LYS A 69 1.35 15.21 23.21
C LYS A 69 -0.06 15.74 22.95
N GLU A 70 -0.28 16.40 21.82
CA GLU A 70 -1.57 16.98 21.43
C GLU A 70 -2.11 16.28 20.18
N PRO A 71 -3.40 15.85 20.16
CA PRO A 71 -3.98 15.20 18.98
C PRO A 71 -4.04 16.13 17.76
N GLY A 72 -3.46 15.69 16.65
CA GLY A 72 -3.42 16.40 15.37
C GLY A 72 -3.88 15.54 14.20
N GLY A 73 -3.89 16.12 13.00
CA GLY A 73 -4.11 15.43 11.74
C GLY A 73 -5.57 15.07 11.45
N GLY A 74 -5.72 14.09 10.57
CA GLY A 74 -7.01 13.60 10.07
C GLY A 74 -7.66 14.48 9.02
N LEU A 75 -8.43 13.84 8.12
CA LEU A 75 -9.10 14.54 7.01
C LEU A 75 -10.06 15.66 7.45
N LEU A 76 -10.60 15.63 8.67
CA LEU A 76 -11.40 16.73 9.20
C LEU A 76 -10.64 18.05 9.26
N ARG A 77 -9.37 18.03 9.66
CA ARG A 77 -8.56 19.26 9.75
C ARG A 77 -7.89 19.59 8.42
N CYS A 78 -7.54 18.56 7.64
CA CYS A 78 -7.12 18.78 6.25
C CYS A 78 -8.20 19.52 5.47
N ALA A 79 -9.48 19.16 5.62
CA ALA A 79 -10.61 19.84 4.99
C ALA A 79 -10.61 21.35 5.29
N THR A 80 -10.45 21.75 6.55
CA THR A 80 -10.37 23.16 6.93
C THR A 80 -9.23 23.88 6.20
N ARG A 81 -8.01 23.31 6.21
CA ARG A 81 -6.86 23.89 5.50
C ARG A 81 -7.09 23.99 3.99
N ILE A 82 -7.65 22.96 3.39
CA ILE A 82 -7.95 22.92 1.96
C ILE A 82 -8.96 24.01 1.59
N GLU A 83 -10.02 24.19 2.38
CA GLU A 83 -11.01 25.23 2.13
C GLU A 83 -10.46 26.64 2.39
N GLU A 84 -9.59 26.84 3.39
CA GLU A 84 -8.85 28.10 3.58
C GLU A 84 -8.05 28.47 2.33
N ILE A 85 -7.35 27.50 1.74
CA ILE A 85 -6.55 27.70 0.53
C ILE A 85 -7.44 27.97 -0.67
N ARG A 86 -8.54 27.22 -0.86
CA ARG A 86 -9.49 27.43 -1.97
C ARG A 86 -10.20 28.78 -1.93
N ARG A 87 -10.34 29.40 -0.75
CA ARG A 87 -10.86 30.79 -0.65
C ARG A 87 -9.82 31.83 -1.08
N ARG A 88 -8.53 31.52 -0.91
CA ARG A 88 -7.41 32.42 -1.25
C ARG A 88 -6.94 32.25 -2.69
N ASP A 89 -6.90 31.01 -3.18
CA ASP A 89 -6.30 30.61 -4.43
C ASP A 89 -7.38 30.05 -5.37
N THR A 90 -7.51 30.62 -6.57
CA THR A 90 -8.55 30.23 -7.54
C THR A 90 -8.21 28.92 -8.28
N ASN A 91 -6.93 28.70 -8.53
CA ASN A 91 -6.42 27.62 -9.39
C ASN A 91 -5.80 26.52 -8.52
N VAL A 92 -6.65 25.71 -7.88
CA VAL A 92 -6.23 24.65 -6.95
C VAL A 92 -6.48 23.28 -7.55
N ILE A 93 -5.50 22.39 -7.46
CA ILE A 93 -5.63 20.95 -7.76
C ILE A 93 -5.29 20.17 -6.50
N LEU A 94 -6.19 19.33 -6.01
CA LEU A 94 -6.00 18.49 -4.83
C LEU A 94 -5.83 17.02 -5.23
N MET A 95 -4.77 16.37 -4.74
CA MET A 95 -4.47 14.97 -5.03
C MET A 95 -4.18 14.18 -3.76
N ASP A 96 -4.40 12.88 -3.79
CA ASP A 96 -3.84 11.96 -2.80
C ASP A 96 -2.80 11.03 -3.45
N CYS A 97 -1.66 10.84 -2.79
CA CYS A 97 -0.54 10.04 -3.29
C CYS A 97 -0.55 8.58 -2.77
N GLY A 98 -1.70 8.06 -2.32
CA GLY A 98 -1.92 6.66 -1.98
C GLY A 98 -1.82 6.32 -0.50
N ASP A 99 -2.20 5.09 -0.16
CA ASP A 99 -2.45 4.59 1.20
C ASP A 99 -3.46 5.46 1.97
N LEU A 100 -4.60 5.70 1.32
CA LEU A 100 -5.69 6.51 1.85
C LEU A 100 -6.65 5.68 2.71
N ILE A 101 -6.82 4.39 2.43
CA ILE A 101 -7.93 3.58 2.95
C ILE A 101 -7.58 2.85 4.25
N GLN A 102 -6.52 2.03 4.29
CA GLN A 102 -6.26 1.09 5.39
C GLN A 102 -5.48 1.74 6.53
N GLY A 103 -5.77 1.39 7.79
CA GLY A 103 -4.90 1.68 8.94
C GLY A 103 -5.61 2.23 10.18
N SER A 104 -6.85 2.69 10.02
CA SER A 104 -7.66 3.24 11.11
C SER A 104 -8.87 2.36 11.45
N PRO A 105 -9.30 2.33 12.73
CA PRO A 105 -10.54 1.66 13.13
C PRO A 105 -11.80 2.22 12.45
N GLU A 106 -11.80 3.51 12.11
CA GLU A 106 -12.92 4.18 11.43
C GLU A 106 -13.05 3.73 9.97
N SER A 107 -11.94 3.59 9.25
CA SER A 107 -11.97 3.01 7.91
C SER A 107 -12.30 1.52 7.94
N TYR A 108 -11.71 0.77 8.88
CA TYR A 108 -11.98 -0.67 9.05
C TYR A 108 -13.47 -0.97 9.27
N LEU A 109 -14.10 -0.31 10.26
CA LEU A 109 -15.52 -0.57 10.58
C LEU A 109 -16.48 -0.17 9.47
N THR A 110 -16.10 0.83 8.67
CA THR A 110 -16.92 1.31 7.56
C THR A 110 -16.53 0.69 6.22
N GLN A 111 -15.56 -0.22 6.21
CA GLN A 111 -14.99 -0.81 5.00
C GLN A 111 -14.60 0.25 3.96
N GLY A 112 -13.97 1.35 4.42
CA GLY A 112 -13.54 2.47 3.59
C GLY A 112 -14.64 3.49 3.23
N ARG A 113 -15.92 3.26 3.56
CA ARG A 113 -17.00 4.20 3.23
C ARG A 113 -16.81 5.60 3.83
N ILE A 114 -16.27 5.70 5.06
CA ILE A 114 -15.99 7.01 5.67
C ILE A 114 -14.95 7.82 4.86
N ILE A 115 -14.04 7.11 4.19
CA ILE A 115 -13.03 7.72 3.32
C ILE A 115 -13.64 8.16 2.00
N VAL A 116 -14.55 7.37 1.41
CA VAL A 116 -15.34 7.81 0.25
C VAL A 116 -16.09 9.11 0.55
N GLU A 117 -16.75 9.20 1.71
CA GLU A 117 -17.46 10.39 2.17
C GLU A 117 -16.52 11.61 2.24
N ALA A 118 -15.33 11.43 2.84
CA ALA A 118 -14.31 12.48 2.93
C ALA A 118 -13.76 12.87 1.54
N VAL A 119 -13.37 11.92 0.69
CA VAL A 119 -12.85 12.17 -0.67
C VAL A 119 -13.81 13.05 -1.47
N ARG A 120 -15.11 12.74 -1.42
CA ARG A 120 -16.15 13.50 -2.13
C ARG A 120 -16.32 14.90 -1.55
N GLN A 121 -16.38 15.02 -0.22
CA GLN A 121 -16.54 16.31 0.45
C GLN A 121 -15.33 17.25 0.22
N LEU A 122 -14.11 16.70 0.27
CA LEU A 122 -12.87 17.42 0.01
C LEU A 122 -12.67 17.73 -1.48
N ARG A 123 -13.48 17.18 -2.39
CA ARG A 123 -13.39 17.43 -3.84
C ARG A 123 -11.97 17.17 -4.37
N TYR A 124 -11.44 15.96 -4.11
CA TYR A 124 -10.19 15.53 -4.72
C TYR A 124 -10.30 15.51 -6.25
N ASP A 125 -9.25 15.96 -6.93
CA ASP A 125 -9.17 15.96 -8.39
C ASP A 125 -8.63 14.63 -8.93
N ALA A 126 -7.81 13.94 -8.16
CA ALA A 126 -7.24 12.65 -8.50
C ALA A 126 -6.74 11.89 -7.27
N LEU A 127 -6.76 10.56 -7.34
CA LEU A 127 -6.19 9.65 -6.35
C LEU A 127 -5.15 8.75 -7.01
N VAL A 128 -4.06 8.45 -6.32
CA VAL A 128 -3.09 7.43 -6.73
C VAL A 128 -3.28 6.21 -5.82
N PRO A 129 -3.42 4.98 -6.35
CA PRO A 129 -3.43 3.78 -5.51
C PRO A 129 -2.06 3.57 -4.86
N GLY A 130 -2.02 3.38 -3.55
CA GLY A 130 -0.89 2.84 -2.82
C GLY A 130 -0.97 1.32 -2.66
N ASN A 131 -0.11 0.76 -1.83
CA ASN A 131 -0.09 -0.69 -1.61
C ASN A 131 -1.24 -1.15 -0.72
N HIS A 132 -1.64 -0.33 0.26
CA HIS A 132 -2.66 -0.68 1.23
C HIS A 132 -4.09 -0.63 0.67
N GLU A 133 -4.28 0.02 -0.49
CA GLU A 133 -5.52 -0.09 -1.26
C GLU A 133 -5.89 -1.53 -1.65
N PHE A 134 -4.90 -2.44 -1.73
CA PHE A 134 -5.09 -3.83 -2.15
C PHE A 134 -5.36 -4.80 -0.99
N ASP A 135 -5.26 -4.36 0.26
CA ASP A 135 -5.37 -5.24 1.44
C ASP A 135 -6.75 -5.90 1.55
N GLY A 136 -7.81 -5.19 1.13
CA GLY A 136 -9.19 -5.71 1.07
C GLY A 136 -9.49 -6.54 -0.19
N GLY A 137 -8.52 -6.71 -1.09
CA GLY A 137 -8.67 -7.35 -2.39
C GLY A 137 -9.21 -6.43 -3.49
N VAL A 138 -8.93 -6.80 -4.75
CA VAL A 138 -9.24 -5.99 -5.94
C VAL A 138 -10.72 -5.64 -6.08
N ASP A 139 -11.63 -6.53 -5.66
CA ASP A 139 -13.07 -6.25 -5.74
C ASP A 139 -13.51 -5.17 -4.75
N ALA A 140 -12.93 -5.16 -3.54
CA ALA A 140 -13.18 -4.09 -2.58
C ALA A 140 -12.60 -2.76 -3.10
N LEU A 141 -11.41 -2.81 -3.71
CA LEU A 141 -10.77 -1.65 -4.30
C LEU A 141 -11.58 -1.06 -5.47
N ARG A 142 -12.10 -1.92 -6.36
CA ARG A 142 -12.99 -1.50 -7.46
C ARG A 142 -14.23 -0.80 -6.92
N ARG A 143 -14.91 -1.39 -5.93
CA ARG A 143 -16.07 -0.77 -5.27
C ARG A 143 -15.73 0.57 -4.63
N PHE A 144 -14.58 0.68 -3.96
CA PHE A 144 -14.14 1.95 -3.37
C PHE A 144 -14.01 3.05 -4.43
N TYR A 145 -13.29 2.79 -5.52
CA TYR A 145 -13.09 3.80 -6.57
C TYR A 145 -14.37 4.13 -7.35
N GLU A 146 -15.24 3.15 -7.56
CA GLU A 146 -16.57 3.39 -8.12
C GLU A 146 -17.39 4.34 -7.24
N GLN A 147 -17.40 4.13 -5.93
CA GLN A 147 -18.14 4.98 -4.99
C GLN A 147 -17.49 6.37 -4.81
N ALA A 148 -16.16 6.43 -4.84
CA ALA A 148 -15.41 7.69 -4.79
C ALA A 148 -15.74 8.59 -5.98
N GLY A 149 -15.82 8.01 -7.20
CA GLY A 149 -16.17 8.75 -8.41
C GLY A 149 -15.15 9.81 -8.82
N VAL A 150 -13.89 9.62 -8.45
CA VAL A 150 -12.74 10.52 -8.72
C VAL A 150 -11.77 9.81 -9.68
N PRO A 151 -11.09 10.54 -10.60
CA PRO A 151 -10.04 9.95 -11.42
C PRO A 151 -8.96 9.23 -10.60
N VAL A 152 -8.57 8.04 -11.06
CA VAL A 152 -7.52 7.23 -10.43
C VAL A 152 -6.30 7.22 -11.33
N LEU A 153 -5.17 7.75 -10.86
CA LEU A 153 -3.97 7.89 -11.65
C LEU A 153 -2.99 6.75 -11.36
N ALA A 154 -2.80 5.86 -12.33
CA ALA A 154 -1.82 4.79 -12.24
C ALA A 154 -1.30 4.41 -13.63
N ALA A 155 -0.06 4.79 -13.94
CA ALA A 155 0.60 4.46 -15.20
C ALA A 155 1.07 3.00 -15.27
N ASN A 156 1.29 2.37 -14.11
CA ASN A 156 1.93 1.06 -13.98
C ASN A 156 1.02 -0.05 -13.43
N ILE A 157 -0.30 0.13 -13.44
CA ILE A 157 -1.27 -0.93 -13.11
C ILE A 157 -1.93 -1.40 -14.40
N HIS A 158 -2.03 -2.73 -14.56
CA HIS A 158 -2.62 -3.37 -15.73
C HIS A 158 -3.57 -4.48 -15.33
N SER A 159 -4.54 -4.75 -16.20
CA SER A 159 -5.46 -5.87 -16.11
C SER A 159 -5.90 -6.28 -17.53
N PRO A 160 -6.31 -7.53 -17.77
CA PRO A 160 -7.00 -7.90 -19.01
C PRO A 160 -8.30 -7.10 -19.24
N GLN A 161 -8.90 -6.57 -18.18
CA GLN A 161 -10.04 -5.68 -18.21
C GLN A 161 -9.57 -4.22 -18.17
N GLU A 162 -10.01 -3.42 -19.15
CA GLU A 162 -9.67 -2.00 -19.21
C GLU A 162 -10.91 -1.11 -19.03
N PRO A 163 -10.86 -0.09 -18.14
CA PRO A 163 -9.74 0.22 -17.23
C PRO A 163 -9.64 -0.81 -16.10
N ALA A 164 -8.42 -1.09 -15.63
CA ALA A 164 -8.17 -2.08 -14.55
C ALA A 164 -8.93 -1.77 -13.25
N LEU A 165 -9.10 -0.49 -12.95
CA LEU A 165 -9.89 0.06 -11.84
C LEU A 165 -10.88 1.12 -12.38
N PRO A 166 -12.06 1.31 -11.76
CA PRO A 166 -13.00 2.36 -12.15
C PRO A 166 -12.34 3.74 -12.15
N GLY A 167 -12.53 4.49 -13.25
CA GLY A 167 -11.97 5.83 -13.41
C GLY A 167 -10.43 5.87 -13.59
N MET A 168 -9.78 4.73 -13.80
CA MET A 168 -8.34 4.67 -13.93
C MET A 168 -7.84 5.19 -15.28
N CYS A 169 -6.82 6.05 -15.23
CA CYS A 169 -6.04 6.47 -16.37
C CYS A 169 -4.56 6.63 -15.98
N PRO A 170 -3.61 6.55 -16.94
CA PRO A 170 -2.19 6.71 -16.63
C PRO A 170 -1.83 8.16 -16.24
N PHE A 171 -2.57 9.13 -16.78
CA PHE A 171 -2.38 10.55 -16.52
C PHE A 171 -3.67 11.36 -16.74
N LEU A 172 -3.75 12.51 -16.09
CA LEU A 172 -4.81 13.52 -16.25
C LEU A 172 -4.20 14.80 -16.81
N CYS A 173 -4.87 15.42 -17.79
CA CYS A 173 -4.54 16.76 -18.25
C CYS A 173 -5.68 17.71 -17.85
N LYS A 174 -5.36 18.77 -17.08
CA LYS A 174 -6.29 19.84 -16.75
C LYS A 174 -5.85 21.14 -17.41
N ASP A 175 -6.78 21.82 -18.06
CA ASP A 175 -6.60 23.23 -18.41
C ASP A 175 -6.99 24.06 -17.19
N VAL A 176 -6.01 24.79 -16.64
CA VAL A 176 -6.21 25.66 -15.49
C VAL A 176 -5.87 27.04 -15.95
N ASP A 177 -6.90 27.81 -16.26
CA ASP A 177 -6.75 29.20 -16.64
C ASP A 177 -5.81 29.33 -17.87
N GLY A 178 -6.02 28.51 -18.89
CA GLY A 178 -5.23 28.49 -20.12
C GLY A 178 -3.83 27.88 -20.00
N VAL A 179 -3.45 27.36 -18.83
CA VAL A 179 -2.21 26.61 -18.60
C VAL A 179 -2.51 25.12 -18.48
N ARG A 180 -1.83 24.30 -19.28
CA ARG A 180 -2.07 22.86 -19.31
C ARG A 180 -1.20 22.13 -18.30
N VAL A 181 -1.83 21.58 -17.26
CA VAL A 181 -1.16 20.75 -16.24
C VAL A 181 -1.39 19.28 -16.55
N ALA A 182 -0.32 18.53 -16.81
CA ALA A 182 -0.37 17.07 -16.92
C ALA A 182 0.13 16.43 -15.63
N ILE A 183 -0.63 15.47 -15.12
CA ILE A 183 -0.38 14.77 -13.86
C ILE A 183 -0.32 13.27 -14.17
N ILE A 184 0.84 12.68 -14.01
CA ILE A 184 1.04 11.23 -14.17
C ILE A 184 0.92 10.58 -12.79
N GLY A 185 0.18 9.48 -12.70
CA GLY A 185 0.10 8.67 -11.48
C GLY A 185 1.02 7.47 -11.54
N LEU A 186 1.57 7.06 -10.40
CA LEU A 186 2.43 5.89 -10.31
C LEU A 186 2.33 5.24 -8.94
N THR A 187 2.17 3.92 -8.89
CA THR A 187 2.24 3.17 -7.63
C THR A 187 3.61 2.52 -7.44
N THR A 188 3.86 2.00 -6.24
CA THR A 188 5.06 1.22 -5.94
C THR A 188 5.01 -0.15 -6.64
N PRO A 189 6.10 -0.61 -7.30
CA PRO A 189 6.08 -1.83 -8.10
C PRO A 189 6.12 -3.12 -7.28
N LEU A 190 6.31 -3.07 -5.96
CA LEU A 190 6.49 -4.26 -5.11
C LEU A 190 5.21 -4.77 -4.45
N ILE A 191 4.03 -4.25 -4.81
CA ILE A 191 2.73 -4.75 -4.30
C ILE A 191 2.61 -6.28 -4.36
N PRO A 192 3.04 -6.98 -5.43
CA PRO A 192 3.01 -8.44 -5.48
C PRO A 192 3.86 -9.16 -4.42
N LEU A 193 4.77 -8.47 -3.73
CA LEU A 193 5.56 -9.01 -2.62
C LEU A 193 4.91 -8.78 -1.24
N TRP A 194 3.98 -7.83 -1.13
CA TRP A 194 3.24 -7.54 0.10
C TRP A 194 1.84 -8.16 0.11
N SER A 195 1.28 -8.44 -1.06
CA SER A 195 -0.05 -9.01 -1.23
C SER A 195 -0.01 -10.44 -1.77
N ARG A 196 -0.98 -11.27 -1.37
CA ARG A 196 -1.17 -12.62 -1.94
C ARG A 196 -1.84 -12.51 -3.32
N PRO A 197 -1.55 -13.42 -4.27
CA PRO A 197 -2.16 -13.39 -5.60
C PRO A 197 -3.69 -13.30 -5.61
N ARG A 198 -4.35 -13.96 -4.65
CA ARG A 198 -5.80 -13.91 -4.46
C ARG A 198 -6.33 -12.48 -4.24
N LEU A 199 -5.60 -11.63 -3.53
CA LEU A 199 -6.02 -10.24 -3.28
C LEU A 199 -5.87 -9.37 -4.54
N LEU A 200 -4.86 -9.64 -5.36
CA LEU A 200 -4.59 -8.87 -6.57
C LEU A 200 -5.49 -9.28 -7.75
N GLY A 201 -5.93 -10.54 -7.78
CA GLY A 201 -6.78 -11.06 -8.84
C GLY A 201 -6.07 -10.97 -10.21
N ASP A 202 -6.67 -10.23 -11.13
CA ASP A 202 -6.17 -10.02 -12.49
C ASP A 202 -5.15 -8.86 -12.61
N ILE A 203 -4.89 -8.14 -11.52
CA ILE A 203 -4.02 -6.96 -11.51
C ILE A 203 -2.54 -7.37 -11.56
N THR A 204 -1.80 -6.70 -12.43
CA THR A 204 -0.33 -6.72 -12.42
C THR A 204 0.22 -5.31 -12.27
N VAL A 205 1.42 -5.21 -11.69
CA VAL A 205 2.11 -3.93 -11.46
C VAL A 205 3.44 -3.92 -12.22
N GLU A 206 3.55 -3.00 -13.18
CA GLU A 206 4.74 -2.80 -14.01
C GLU A 206 5.82 -2.03 -13.24
N ALA A 207 7.09 -2.25 -13.60
CA ALA A 207 8.21 -1.47 -13.10
C ALA A 207 8.07 0.03 -13.48
N SER A 208 8.33 0.91 -12.51
CA SER A 208 8.14 2.37 -12.60
C SER A 208 8.71 3.02 -13.86
N LEU A 209 10.00 2.78 -14.13
CA LEU A 209 10.68 3.40 -15.26
C LEU A 209 10.18 2.86 -16.61
N GLY A 210 9.76 1.59 -16.66
CA GLY A 210 9.13 1.01 -17.85
C GLY A 210 7.82 1.71 -18.17
N ALA A 211 6.95 1.82 -17.16
CA ALA A 211 5.65 2.46 -17.30
C ALA A 211 5.78 3.93 -17.71
N LEU A 212 6.68 4.69 -17.08
CA LEU A 212 6.92 6.09 -17.45
C LEU A 212 7.48 6.23 -18.87
N ARG A 213 8.39 5.35 -19.31
CA ARG A 213 8.88 5.36 -20.70
C ARG A 213 7.77 5.12 -21.72
N ARG A 214 6.79 4.27 -21.38
CA ARG A 214 5.61 3.97 -22.21
C ARG A 214 4.62 5.14 -22.24
N VAL A 215 4.35 5.77 -21.09
CA VAL A 215 3.32 6.80 -20.95
C VAL A 215 3.80 8.19 -21.38
N MET A 216 5.07 8.54 -21.13
CA MET A 216 5.58 9.89 -21.39
C MET A 216 5.40 10.39 -22.83
N PRO A 217 5.59 9.57 -23.89
CA PRO A 217 5.29 9.99 -25.26
C PRO A 217 3.82 10.44 -25.45
N LEU A 218 2.86 9.75 -24.83
CA LEU A 218 1.44 10.10 -24.88
C LEU A 218 1.16 11.44 -24.19
N VAL A 219 1.85 11.69 -23.07
CA VAL A 219 1.75 12.94 -22.31
C VAL A 219 2.33 14.11 -23.10
N ARG A 220 3.49 13.93 -23.74
CA ARG A 220 4.14 14.99 -24.55
C ARG A 220 3.29 15.43 -25.74
N VAL A 221 2.50 14.53 -26.35
CA VAL A 221 1.54 14.89 -27.41
C VAL A 221 0.49 15.89 -26.93
N GLN A 222 0.14 15.86 -25.63
CA GLN A 222 -0.78 16.82 -25.03
C GLN A 222 -0.17 18.22 -24.89
N LYS A 223 1.15 18.38 -25.09
CA LYS A 223 1.89 19.63 -24.95
C LYS A 223 1.63 20.32 -23.60
N PRO A 224 1.89 19.63 -22.47
CA PRO A 224 1.70 20.23 -21.16
C PRO A 224 2.68 21.38 -20.93
N ASP A 225 2.21 22.37 -20.18
CA ASP A 225 2.97 23.51 -19.70
C ASP A 225 3.64 23.23 -18.36
N ILE A 226 2.96 22.45 -17.51
CA ILE A 226 3.47 21.94 -16.24
C ILE A 226 3.30 20.43 -16.21
N LEU A 227 4.36 19.73 -15.81
CA LEU A 227 4.35 18.27 -15.68
C LEU A 227 4.56 17.83 -14.22
N VAL A 228 3.59 17.11 -13.68
CA VAL A 228 3.57 16.62 -12.30
C VAL A 228 3.61 15.09 -12.28
N LEU A 229 4.36 14.53 -11.35
CA LEU A 229 4.26 13.12 -10.99
C LEU A 229 3.65 13.02 -9.59
N ALA A 230 2.49 12.38 -9.46
CA ALA A 230 1.96 11.93 -8.19
C ALA A 230 2.31 10.45 -8.03
N ALA A 231 3.14 10.10 -7.04
CA ALA A 231 3.66 8.75 -6.88
C ALA A 231 3.44 8.23 -5.47
N HIS A 232 2.91 7.02 -5.36
CA HIS A 232 2.99 6.22 -4.14
C HIS A 232 4.37 5.55 -4.04
N GLN A 233 5.39 6.40 -4.03
CA GLN A 233 6.79 6.08 -3.80
C GLN A 233 7.40 7.24 -3.02
N GLY A 234 8.29 6.91 -2.10
CA GLY A 234 8.75 7.85 -1.11
C GLY A 234 10.24 8.09 -1.12
N TRP A 235 10.64 9.14 -0.41
CA TRP A 235 12.05 9.46 -0.25
C TRP A 235 12.75 8.43 0.63
N ARG A 236 13.96 8.04 0.22
CA ARG A 236 14.88 7.22 1.00
C ARG A 236 16.21 7.95 1.14
N LYS A 237 16.64 8.16 2.39
CA LYS A 237 17.89 8.87 2.71
C LYS A 237 19.13 8.23 2.08
N TRP A 238 19.13 6.90 1.97
CA TRP A 238 20.30 6.11 1.57
C TRP A 238 20.28 5.72 0.08
N GLY A 239 19.44 6.38 -0.72
CA GLY A 239 19.23 6.05 -2.12
C GLY A 239 17.99 5.16 -2.33
N ASP A 240 17.64 4.98 -3.59
CA ASP A 240 16.46 4.24 -4.00
C ASP A 240 16.53 2.77 -3.55
N ASP A 241 15.36 2.21 -3.26
CA ASP A 241 15.16 0.78 -3.09
C ASP A 241 14.19 0.28 -4.18
N PRO A 242 13.98 -1.04 -4.35
CA PRO A 242 13.12 -1.54 -5.42
C PRO A 242 11.65 -1.05 -5.34
N ALA A 243 11.17 -0.60 -4.17
CA ALA A 243 9.84 -0.03 -3.98
C ALA A 243 9.80 1.50 -4.16
N ASN A 244 10.94 2.18 -4.03
CA ASN A 244 11.06 3.63 -3.93
C ASN A 244 12.15 4.14 -4.88
N GLN A 245 11.75 4.56 -6.08
CA GLN A 245 12.68 4.84 -7.18
C GLN A 245 12.75 6.33 -7.55
N ILE A 246 12.52 7.22 -6.58
CA ILE A 246 12.41 8.67 -6.79
C ILE A 246 13.67 9.26 -7.45
N ASN A 247 14.87 8.85 -7.03
CA ASN A 247 16.10 9.38 -7.62
C ASN A 247 16.26 8.92 -9.07
N ALA A 248 16.00 7.65 -9.36
CA ALA A 248 16.09 7.08 -10.69
C ALA A 248 15.06 7.70 -11.64
N ILE A 249 13.82 7.92 -11.17
CA ILE A 249 12.76 8.57 -11.93
C ILE A 249 13.15 10.01 -12.28
N ALA A 250 13.53 10.83 -11.28
CA ALA A 250 13.88 12.22 -11.52
C ALA A 250 15.08 12.37 -12.47
N ARG A 251 16.04 11.44 -12.41
CA ARG A 251 17.19 11.40 -13.33
C ARG A 251 16.78 11.05 -14.77
N ALA A 252 15.87 10.09 -14.94
CA ALA A 252 15.43 9.63 -16.25
C ALA A 252 14.44 10.59 -16.91
N PHE A 253 13.69 11.35 -16.11
CA PHE A 253 12.65 12.28 -16.56
C PHE A 253 12.83 13.65 -15.90
N PRO A 254 13.90 14.40 -16.26
CA PRO A 254 14.18 15.71 -15.66
C PRO A 254 13.18 16.81 -16.08
N GLU A 255 12.26 16.49 -16.99
CA GLU A 255 11.19 17.38 -17.47
C GLU A 255 10.00 17.51 -16.51
N PHE A 256 9.94 16.71 -15.44
CA PHE A 256 8.98 16.93 -14.36
C PHE A 256 9.27 18.25 -13.64
N ASP A 257 8.21 19.02 -13.38
CA ASP A 257 8.32 20.21 -12.57
C ASP A 257 8.35 19.90 -11.08
N VAL A 258 7.53 18.94 -10.66
CA VAL A 258 7.42 18.51 -9.27
C VAL A 258 6.97 17.05 -9.19
N ILE A 259 7.56 16.33 -8.24
CA ILE A 259 7.18 14.98 -7.84
C ILE A 259 6.57 15.06 -6.43
N LEU A 260 5.36 14.53 -6.29
CA LEU A 260 4.63 14.41 -5.03
C LEU A 260 4.71 12.95 -4.58
N GLY A 261 5.31 12.69 -3.43
CA GLY A 261 5.56 11.34 -2.93
C GLY A 261 4.63 10.87 -1.82
N GLY A 262 4.71 9.57 -1.50
CA GLY A 262 4.02 8.87 -0.41
C GLY A 262 4.82 7.65 0.07
N HIS A 263 4.16 6.61 0.60
CA HIS A 263 4.68 5.28 0.95
C HIS A 263 5.67 5.21 2.14
N THR A 264 6.64 6.10 2.24
CA THR A 264 7.69 6.04 3.28
C THR A 264 7.38 6.84 4.54
N HIS A 265 6.22 7.51 4.57
CA HIS A 265 5.72 8.38 5.65
C HIS A 265 6.70 9.49 6.04
N GLN A 266 7.65 9.84 5.16
CA GLN A 266 8.64 10.85 5.44
C GLN A 266 8.01 12.23 5.34
N VAL A 267 8.32 13.08 6.31
CA VAL A 267 8.03 14.51 6.22
C VAL A 267 9.19 15.15 5.44
N VAL A 268 8.97 15.41 4.15
CA VAL A 268 9.95 16.08 3.29
C VAL A 268 9.32 17.37 2.80
N GLU A 269 9.70 18.48 3.44
CA GLU A 269 9.09 19.78 3.11
C GLU A 269 9.18 20.09 1.62
N TRP A 270 10.41 20.23 1.15
CA TRP A 270 10.75 20.05 -0.25
C TRP A 270 12.25 19.88 -0.41
N LYS A 271 12.67 19.40 -1.57
CA LYS A 271 14.07 19.41 -2.01
C LYS A 271 14.19 19.25 -3.51
N THR A 272 15.38 19.49 -4.04
CA THR A 272 15.72 19.16 -5.44
C THR A 272 16.33 17.77 -5.52
N VAL A 273 15.77 16.91 -6.38
CA VAL A 273 16.26 15.56 -6.68
C VAL A 273 16.59 15.51 -8.17
N ASN A 274 17.87 15.40 -8.53
CA ASN A 274 18.32 15.42 -9.93
C ASN A 274 17.72 16.57 -10.78
N GLY A 275 17.58 17.76 -10.18
CA GLY A 275 17.02 18.95 -10.85
C GLY A 275 15.50 19.11 -10.74
N VAL A 276 14.77 18.09 -10.28
CA VAL A 276 13.30 18.11 -10.13
C VAL A 276 12.92 18.42 -8.68
N ALA A 277 11.88 19.23 -8.47
CA ALA A 277 11.37 19.48 -7.12
C ALA A 277 10.64 18.24 -6.58
N TYR A 278 10.83 17.93 -5.31
CA TYR A 278 10.20 16.80 -4.63
C TYR A 278 9.65 17.21 -3.27
N THR A 279 8.46 16.76 -2.92
CA THR A 279 7.84 16.92 -1.59
C THR A 279 7.05 15.67 -1.19
N GLN A 280 6.91 15.41 0.11
CA GLN A 280 6.18 14.27 0.67
C GLN A 280 5.50 14.68 1.99
N ALA A 281 4.18 14.51 2.07
CA ALA A 281 3.34 15.04 3.13
C ALA A 281 3.18 14.11 4.34
N GLY A 282 4.25 13.43 4.76
CA GLY A 282 4.23 12.56 5.94
C GLY A 282 3.15 11.48 5.85
N CYS A 283 2.35 11.34 6.92
CA CYS A 283 1.23 10.40 7.00
C CYS A 283 0.12 10.95 7.90
N TYR A 284 -1.02 10.24 7.96
CA TYR A 284 -2.14 10.44 8.89
C TYR A 284 -2.85 11.80 8.77
N GLY A 285 -2.60 12.52 7.67
CA GLY A 285 -3.09 13.88 7.48
C GLY A 285 -2.48 14.90 8.45
N LEU A 286 -1.32 14.61 9.07
CA LEU A 286 -0.61 15.54 9.95
C LEU A 286 -0.01 16.75 9.19
N TRP A 287 0.21 16.57 7.89
CA TRP A 287 0.73 17.59 6.99
C TRP A 287 -0.13 17.65 5.72
N LEU A 288 -0.39 18.85 5.24
CA LEU A 288 -0.94 19.09 3.91
C LEU A 288 0.19 19.65 3.03
N GLY A 289 0.52 18.94 1.96
CA GLY A 289 1.48 19.42 0.98
C GLY A 289 0.93 20.59 0.19
N PHE A 290 1.74 21.63 0.02
CA PHE A 290 1.42 22.83 -0.73
C PHE A 290 2.54 23.15 -1.71
N ALA A 291 2.26 23.15 -3.00
CA ALA A 291 3.18 23.58 -4.05
C ALA A 291 2.49 24.58 -4.99
N ARG A 292 2.90 25.85 -4.92
CA ARG A 292 2.43 26.91 -5.83
C ARG A 292 3.46 27.16 -6.92
N LEU A 293 3.06 26.91 -8.16
CA LEU A 293 3.88 27.12 -9.36
C LEU A 293 3.33 28.35 -10.09
N VAL A 294 4.20 29.33 -10.36
CA VAL A 294 3.84 30.51 -11.16
C VAL A 294 4.33 30.27 -12.58
N PHE A 295 3.40 30.11 -13.52
CA PHE A 295 3.68 29.92 -14.93
C PHE A 295 3.55 31.25 -15.69
N ASP A 296 4.57 31.58 -16.48
CA ASP A 296 4.57 32.76 -17.35
C ASP A 296 4.13 32.34 -18.76
N THR A 297 2.97 32.85 -19.20
CA THR A 297 2.39 32.50 -20.50
C THR A 297 3.16 33.04 -21.69
N GLN A 298 4.01 34.06 -21.50
CA GLN A 298 4.84 34.63 -22.57
C GLN A 298 6.08 33.78 -22.81
N THR A 299 6.82 33.45 -21.74
CA THR A 299 8.02 32.60 -21.85
C THR A 299 7.69 31.11 -21.94
N ARG A 300 6.45 30.73 -21.62
CA ARG A 300 5.96 29.35 -21.50
C ARG A 300 6.81 28.51 -20.55
N ARG A 301 7.14 29.07 -19.38
CA ARG A 301 7.98 28.43 -18.36
C ARG A 301 7.43 28.67 -16.96
N VAL A 302 7.70 27.74 -16.06
CA VAL A 302 7.53 27.96 -14.62
C VAL A 302 8.59 28.95 -14.14
N LYS A 303 8.14 30.15 -13.75
CA LYS A 303 8.99 31.25 -13.28
C LYS A 303 9.43 31.07 -11.83
N SER A 304 8.55 30.55 -10.98
CA SER A 304 8.84 30.29 -9.57
C SER A 304 8.04 29.12 -9.01
N LYS A 305 8.60 28.50 -7.96
CA LYS A 305 8.00 27.39 -7.20
C LYS A 305 8.07 27.75 -5.71
N GLN A 306 6.93 27.80 -5.03
CA GLN A 306 6.85 27.90 -3.58
C GLN A 306 6.28 26.58 -3.05
N ILE A 307 7.10 25.83 -2.32
CA ILE A 307 6.73 24.51 -1.79
C ILE A 307 6.93 24.49 -0.29
N GLN A 308 5.94 24.01 0.44
CA GLN A 308 5.96 23.88 1.90
C GLN A 308 4.99 22.80 2.36
N LEU A 309 5.16 22.33 3.59
CA LEU A 309 4.17 21.49 4.27
C LEU A 309 3.44 22.33 5.30
N LEU A 310 2.12 22.31 5.25
CA LEU A 310 1.28 23.00 6.21
C LEU A 310 0.93 22.03 7.34
N ALA A 311 1.29 22.39 8.57
CA ALA A 311 0.92 21.60 9.73
C ALA A 311 -0.60 21.56 9.89
N VAL A 312 -1.09 20.35 10.16
CA VAL A 312 -2.49 20.06 10.45
C VAL A 312 -2.55 19.59 11.90
N ASP A 313 -2.24 20.48 12.85
CA ASP A 313 -2.17 20.16 14.27
C ASP A 313 -3.46 20.53 15.03
N SER A 314 -3.40 20.51 16.36
CA SER A 314 -4.54 20.86 17.22
C SER A 314 -4.99 22.33 17.10
N THR A 315 -4.19 23.22 16.50
CA THR A 315 -4.58 24.62 16.26
C THR A 315 -5.55 24.78 15.09
N VAL A 316 -5.64 23.77 14.22
CA VAL A 316 -6.60 23.73 13.12
C VAL A 316 -7.92 23.14 13.62
N ALA A 317 -9.00 23.91 13.51
CA ALA A 317 -10.33 23.42 13.83
C ALA A 317 -10.79 22.35 12.81
N PRO A 318 -11.52 21.31 13.22
CA PRO A 318 -12.12 20.36 12.29
C PRO A 318 -13.21 21.03 11.43
N ASP A 319 -13.31 20.64 10.15
CA ASP A 319 -14.34 21.12 9.25
C ASP A 319 -15.72 20.62 9.70
N LYS A 320 -16.66 21.55 9.89
CA LYS A 320 -17.99 21.24 10.43
C LYS A 320 -18.89 20.50 9.46
N ALA A 321 -18.75 20.74 8.16
CA ALA A 321 -19.58 20.06 7.17
C ALA A 321 -19.22 18.57 7.11
N LEU A 322 -17.93 18.26 6.98
CA LEU A 322 -17.45 16.88 7.00
C LEU A 322 -17.70 16.22 8.36
N GLU A 323 -17.42 16.91 9.48
CA GLU A 323 -17.66 16.38 10.83
C GLU A 323 -19.11 15.92 11.01
N ASN A 324 -20.08 16.73 10.59
CA ASN A 324 -21.49 16.38 10.64
C ASN A 324 -21.83 15.17 9.76
N GLN A 325 -21.24 15.09 8.56
CA GLN A 325 -21.46 13.99 7.62
C GLN A 325 -20.98 12.65 8.18
N VAL A 326 -19.80 12.62 8.81
CA VAL A 326 -19.18 11.38 9.31
C VAL A 326 -19.47 11.11 10.80
N ALA A 327 -20.22 11.98 11.48
CA ALA A 327 -20.43 11.95 12.93
C ALA A 327 -20.92 10.60 13.46
N LYS A 328 -21.83 9.95 12.73
CA LYS A 328 -22.34 8.62 13.09
C LYS A 328 -21.21 7.58 13.10
N SER A 329 -20.45 7.50 12.01
CA SER A 329 -19.32 6.57 11.88
C SER A 329 -18.29 6.81 12.98
N LEU A 330 -17.92 8.07 13.25
CA LEU A 330 -16.96 8.41 14.31
C LEU A 330 -17.46 8.02 15.72
N LYS A 331 -18.76 8.22 15.98
CA LYS A 331 -19.38 7.80 17.25
C LYS A 331 -19.34 6.28 17.41
N GLU A 332 -19.70 5.53 16.36
CA GLU A 332 -19.67 4.07 16.35
C GLU A 332 -18.24 3.54 16.54
N THR A 333 -17.24 4.15 15.88
CA THR A 333 -15.82 3.84 16.09
C THR A 333 -15.38 4.08 17.52
N LYS A 334 -15.76 5.21 18.13
CA LYS A 334 -15.43 5.49 19.54
C LYS A 334 -16.05 4.45 20.48
N GLN A 335 -17.29 4.05 20.24
CA GLN A 335 -17.97 3.01 21.02
C GLN A 335 -17.27 1.66 20.87
N TYR A 336 -16.95 1.26 19.63
CA TYR A 336 -16.20 0.04 19.33
C TYR A 336 -14.85 -0.01 20.05
N LEU A 337 -14.05 1.06 19.97
CA LEU A 337 -12.73 1.12 20.60
C LEU A 337 -12.77 1.09 22.14
N ASN A 338 -13.88 1.51 22.74
CA ASN A 338 -14.07 1.51 24.19
C ASN A 338 -14.70 0.22 24.72
N GLN A 339 -14.99 -0.76 23.85
CA GLN A 339 -15.47 -2.06 24.29
C GLN A 339 -14.42 -2.75 25.15
N GLU A 340 -14.89 -3.34 26.25
CA GLU A 340 -14.05 -4.14 27.12
C GLU A 340 -13.67 -5.47 26.46
N VAL A 341 -12.40 -5.82 26.61
CA VAL A 341 -11.84 -7.07 26.10
C VAL A 341 -11.48 -8.00 27.25
N GLY A 342 -10.92 -7.49 28.34
CA GLY A 342 -10.58 -8.29 29.52
C GLY A 342 -9.67 -7.53 30.48
N VAL A 343 -8.90 -8.26 31.27
CA VAL A 343 -7.95 -7.71 32.25
C VAL A 343 -6.59 -8.35 32.07
N ALA A 344 -5.51 -7.56 32.12
CA ALA A 344 -4.13 -8.06 32.20
C ALA A 344 -3.64 -8.04 33.65
N ALA A 345 -3.07 -9.16 34.12
CA ALA A 345 -2.46 -9.25 35.45
C ALA A 345 -1.15 -8.44 35.53
N VAL A 346 -0.41 -8.37 34.41
CA VAL A 346 0.92 -7.75 34.31
C VAL A 346 1.04 -6.93 33.02
N GLU A 347 2.08 -6.09 32.90
CA GLU A 347 2.39 -5.42 31.63
C GLU A 347 3.05 -6.41 30.65
N HIS A 348 2.55 -6.49 29.42
CA HIS A 348 3.16 -7.28 28.33
C HIS A 348 3.89 -6.35 27.37
N LYS A 349 5.22 -6.55 27.27
CA LYS A 349 6.08 -5.72 26.42
C LYS A 349 6.28 -6.32 25.02
N PRO A 350 6.44 -5.47 23.99
CA PRO A 350 6.69 -5.91 22.61
C PRO A 350 8.13 -6.29 22.35
N THR A 351 9.04 -5.95 23.26
CA THR A 351 10.46 -6.22 23.17
C THR A 351 10.95 -7.12 24.32
N SER A 352 12.01 -7.85 24.04
CA SER A 352 12.68 -8.77 24.95
C SER A 352 14.18 -8.73 24.69
N ARG A 353 14.97 -9.32 25.60
CA ARG A 353 16.44 -9.43 25.45
C ARG A 353 16.82 -10.17 24.16
N VAL A 354 16.08 -11.22 23.83
CA VAL A 354 16.20 -11.97 22.58
C VAL A 354 15.02 -11.59 21.68
N ARG A 355 15.28 -10.93 20.53
CA ARG A 355 14.24 -10.56 19.57
C ARG A 355 13.43 -11.80 19.16
N GLY A 356 12.12 -11.63 18.94
CA GLY A 356 11.20 -12.74 18.67
C GLY A 356 10.81 -13.56 19.90
N GLN A 357 11.07 -13.09 21.13
CA GLN A 357 10.65 -13.76 22.37
C GLN A 357 10.06 -12.75 23.35
N SER A 358 9.15 -11.89 22.87
CA SER A 358 8.47 -10.90 23.70
C SER A 358 7.07 -11.37 24.08
N ALA A 359 6.55 -10.86 25.19
CA ALA A 359 5.21 -11.24 25.67
C ALA A 359 4.12 -10.92 24.63
N ILE A 360 4.20 -9.77 23.94
CA ILE A 360 3.24 -9.45 22.87
C ILE A 360 3.40 -10.36 21.66
N GLN A 361 4.62 -10.68 21.22
CA GLN A 361 4.82 -11.64 20.13
C GLN A 361 4.23 -13.02 20.50
N THR A 362 4.48 -13.47 21.74
CA THR A 362 3.94 -14.74 22.24
C THR A 362 2.42 -14.70 22.30
N LEU A 363 1.82 -13.64 22.83
CA LEU A 363 0.37 -13.43 22.86
C LEU A 363 -0.25 -13.58 21.46
N ILE A 364 0.33 -12.93 20.44
CA ILE A 364 -0.17 -13.03 19.07
C ILE A 364 -0.04 -14.47 18.57
N ALA A 365 1.10 -15.12 18.80
CA ALA A 365 1.34 -16.47 18.34
C ALA A 365 0.38 -17.50 18.97
N VAL A 366 0.17 -17.45 20.30
CA VAL A 366 -0.78 -18.36 20.99
C VAL A 366 -2.24 -18.09 20.58
N ALA A 367 -2.60 -16.82 20.35
CA ALA A 367 -3.92 -16.46 19.89
C ALA A 367 -4.21 -17.00 18.49
N ILE A 368 -3.25 -16.88 17.56
CA ILE A 368 -3.33 -17.49 16.23
C ILE A 368 -3.43 -19.02 16.37
N ALA A 369 -2.55 -19.65 17.15
CA ALA A 369 -2.52 -21.10 17.34
C ALA A 369 -3.88 -21.63 17.82
N GLU A 370 -4.48 -20.98 18.82
CA GLU A 370 -5.78 -21.36 19.37
C GLU A 370 -6.94 -21.09 18.39
N ARG A 371 -6.84 -20.03 17.57
CA ARG A 371 -7.88 -19.67 16.61
C ARG A 371 -8.01 -20.66 15.46
N VAL A 372 -6.89 -21.14 14.93
CA VAL A 372 -6.85 -22.04 13.75
C VAL A 372 -6.31 -23.43 14.05
N GLN A 373 -6.12 -23.75 15.34
CA GLN A 373 -5.64 -25.05 15.82
C GLN A 373 -4.33 -25.45 15.11
N ALA A 374 -3.36 -24.54 15.12
CA ALA A 374 -2.04 -24.77 14.53
C ALA A 374 -1.08 -25.35 15.57
N ASP A 375 -0.25 -26.30 15.12
CA ASP A 375 0.81 -26.89 15.95
C ASP A 375 1.94 -25.87 16.18
N VAL A 376 2.26 -25.08 15.16
CA VAL A 376 3.35 -24.10 15.16
C VAL A 376 2.85 -22.77 14.64
N VAL A 377 3.34 -21.66 15.22
CA VAL A 377 3.12 -20.31 14.68
C VAL A 377 4.45 -19.58 14.58
N ILE A 378 4.73 -19.00 13.41
CA ILE A 378 5.90 -18.16 13.18
C ILE A 378 5.43 -16.72 13.01
N HIS A 379 5.78 -15.85 13.96
CA HIS A 379 5.23 -14.50 14.01
C HIS A 379 6.11 -13.51 14.77
N ARG A 380 5.97 -12.21 14.51
CA ARG A 380 6.68 -11.13 15.23
C ARG A 380 5.73 -10.20 16.00
N ALA A 381 6.25 -9.35 16.88
CA ALA A 381 5.46 -8.23 17.37
C ALA A 381 5.18 -7.26 16.20
N LEU A 382 3.94 -6.76 16.08
CA LEU A 382 3.52 -5.93 14.95
C LEU A 382 3.69 -4.43 15.21
N SER A 383 3.86 -4.03 16.47
CA SER A 383 4.11 -2.66 16.86
C SER A 383 5.07 -2.60 18.06
N GLU A 384 5.42 -1.38 18.46
CA GLU A 384 6.22 -1.10 19.66
C GLU A 384 5.34 -0.76 20.87
N ALA A 385 4.03 -1.02 20.81
CA ALA A 385 3.12 -0.79 21.92
C ALA A 385 3.19 -1.92 22.97
N SER A 386 3.12 -1.56 24.25
CA SER A 386 2.86 -2.50 25.35
C SER A 386 1.36 -2.63 25.60
N LEU A 387 0.96 -3.79 26.13
CA LEU A 387 -0.33 -3.97 26.79
C LEU A 387 -0.13 -3.73 28.29
N ARG A 388 -0.80 -2.72 28.86
CA ARG A 388 -0.64 -2.37 30.28
C ARG A 388 -1.41 -3.34 31.19
N ALA A 389 -0.93 -3.50 32.41
CA ALA A 389 -1.68 -4.19 33.46
C ALA A 389 -3.01 -3.46 33.75
N GLY A 390 -4.03 -4.23 34.15
CA GLY A 390 -5.37 -3.72 34.43
C GLY A 390 -6.32 -3.92 33.25
N ARG A 391 -7.35 -3.06 33.18
CA ARG A 391 -8.43 -3.15 32.20
C ARG A 391 -7.89 -3.01 30.77
N ILE A 392 -8.28 -3.95 29.91
CA ILE A 392 -7.98 -3.95 28.48
C ILE A 392 -9.25 -3.57 27.70
N ILE A 393 -9.14 -2.53 26.88
CA ILE A 393 -10.18 -2.17 25.91
C ILE A 393 -9.70 -2.45 24.48
N LEU A 394 -10.61 -2.44 23.53
CA LEU A 394 -10.29 -2.78 22.15
C LEU A 394 -9.24 -1.86 21.52
N ARG A 395 -9.19 -0.58 21.94
CA ARG A 395 -8.12 0.35 21.58
C ARG A 395 -6.73 -0.17 21.90
N ASP A 396 -6.55 -0.87 23.02
CA ASP A 396 -5.24 -1.43 23.40
C ASP A 396 -4.84 -2.58 22.46
N VAL A 397 -5.81 -3.39 22.04
CA VAL A 397 -5.59 -4.47 21.05
C VAL A 397 -5.19 -3.88 19.69
N TRP A 398 -5.85 -2.81 19.23
CA TRP A 398 -5.48 -2.09 18.01
C TRP A 398 -4.04 -1.56 18.04
N ARG A 399 -3.57 -1.11 19.20
CA ARG A 399 -2.18 -0.61 19.33
C ARG A 399 -1.15 -1.72 19.14
N ILE A 400 -1.44 -2.94 19.55
CA ILE A 400 -0.51 -4.08 19.43
C ILE A 400 -0.67 -4.87 18.11
N VAL A 401 -1.85 -4.83 17.50
CA VAL A 401 -2.17 -5.43 16.20
C VAL A 401 -2.87 -4.39 15.31
N PRO A 402 -2.10 -3.50 14.64
CA PRO A 402 -2.68 -2.42 13.83
C PRO A 402 -3.10 -2.87 12.42
N TYR A 403 -2.58 -4.00 11.92
CA TYR A 403 -2.81 -4.47 10.56
C TYR A 403 -3.95 -5.49 10.48
N ASP A 404 -4.68 -5.49 9.36
CA ASP A 404 -5.80 -6.41 9.08
C ASP A 404 -5.32 -7.71 8.42
N ASN A 405 -4.27 -8.30 8.99
CA ASN A 405 -3.66 -9.51 8.45
C ASN A 405 -4.50 -10.74 8.82
N TYR A 406 -5.04 -11.42 7.81
CA TYR A 406 -5.69 -12.72 7.99
C TYR A 406 -4.67 -13.85 8.22
N ILE A 407 -5.15 -14.97 8.73
CA ILE A 407 -4.33 -16.13 9.10
C ILE A 407 -4.37 -17.17 7.98
N GLY A 408 -3.24 -17.81 7.69
CA GLY A 408 -3.19 -19.04 6.90
C GLY A 408 -2.41 -20.15 7.60
N VAL A 409 -2.72 -21.39 7.26
CA VAL A 409 -2.13 -22.61 7.82
C VAL A 409 -1.60 -23.48 6.70
N ALA A 410 -0.32 -23.83 6.74
CA ALA A 410 0.29 -24.76 5.81
C ALA A 410 0.66 -26.07 6.51
N HIS A 411 0.60 -27.18 5.78
CA HIS A 411 1.04 -28.50 6.22
C HIS A 411 2.47 -28.72 5.73
N LEU A 412 3.44 -28.52 6.63
CA LEU A 412 4.86 -28.50 6.27
C LEU A 412 5.62 -29.70 6.84
N THR A 413 6.54 -30.26 6.06
CA THR A 413 7.53 -31.21 6.60
C THR A 413 8.52 -30.50 7.52
N LEU A 414 9.23 -31.26 8.36
CA LEU A 414 10.30 -30.69 9.19
C LEU A 414 11.42 -30.05 8.35
N ASP A 415 11.67 -30.55 7.14
CA ASP A 415 12.65 -29.97 6.23
C ASP A 415 12.19 -28.65 5.60
N GLU A 416 10.92 -28.52 5.24
CA GLU A 416 10.33 -27.25 4.79
C GLU A 416 10.39 -26.21 5.92
N LEU A 417 10.00 -26.63 7.14
CA LEU A 417 10.08 -25.78 8.34
C LEU A 417 11.50 -25.33 8.64
N ARG A 418 12.49 -26.23 8.55
CA ARG A 418 13.91 -25.89 8.70
C ARG A 418 14.37 -24.83 7.71
N GLN A 419 13.92 -24.89 6.46
CA GLN A 419 14.27 -23.90 5.44
C GLN A 419 13.67 -22.53 5.72
N ILE A 420 12.45 -22.48 6.24
CA ILE A 420 11.80 -21.23 6.67
C ILE A 420 12.54 -20.63 7.88
N LEU A 421 12.92 -21.45 8.85
CA LEU A 421 13.71 -21.01 10.01
C LEU A 421 15.12 -20.54 9.60
N GLU A 422 15.74 -21.18 8.61
CA GLU A 422 17.03 -20.76 8.04
C GLU A 422 16.92 -19.39 7.38
N GLU A 423 15.88 -19.13 6.60
CA GLU A 423 15.63 -17.81 6.02
C GLU A 423 15.39 -16.77 7.12
N ASN A 424 14.53 -17.06 8.09
CA ASN A 424 14.25 -16.18 9.23
C ASN A 424 15.52 -15.88 10.06
N SER A 425 16.47 -16.83 10.15
CA SER A 425 17.74 -16.64 10.87
C SER A 425 18.57 -15.47 10.36
N GLY A 426 18.43 -15.09 9.08
CA GLY A 426 19.10 -13.93 8.50
C GLY A 426 18.72 -12.60 9.16
N TYR A 427 17.56 -12.58 9.84
CA TYR A 427 17.05 -11.41 10.55
C TYR A 427 17.35 -11.43 12.04
N PHE A 428 18.04 -12.46 12.55
CA PHE A 428 18.31 -12.62 13.97
C PHE A 428 18.93 -11.36 14.59
N GLY A 429 18.35 -10.88 15.69
CA GLY A 429 18.76 -9.65 16.38
C GLY A 429 18.11 -8.36 15.85
N SER A 430 17.41 -8.41 14.72
CA SER A 430 16.65 -7.27 14.17
C SER A 430 15.16 -7.30 14.60
N ARG A 431 14.42 -6.24 14.26
CA ARG A 431 12.95 -6.20 14.40
C ARG A 431 12.23 -7.10 13.39
N GLU A 432 12.92 -7.54 12.35
CA GLU A 432 12.37 -8.41 11.30
C GLU A 432 12.44 -9.89 11.69
N PHE A 433 13.09 -10.26 12.80
CA PHE A 433 13.12 -11.64 13.27
C PHE A 433 11.77 -12.09 13.82
N ARG A 434 11.27 -13.23 13.33
CA ARG A 434 10.04 -13.85 13.81
C ARG A 434 10.34 -14.85 14.91
N GLY A 435 9.58 -14.74 16.00
CA GLY A 435 9.52 -15.75 17.04
C GLY A 435 8.73 -16.96 16.60
N VAL A 436 8.79 -18.01 17.41
CA VAL A 436 8.06 -19.25 17.20
C VAL A 436 7.24 -19.61 18.44
N TYR A 437 6.08 -20.21 18.22
CA TYR A 437 5.31 -20.95 19.19
C TYR A 437 5.16 -22.39 18.72
N GLY A 438 5.07 -23.35 19.65
CA GLY A 438 4.82 -24.75 19.33
C GLY A 438 6.05 -25.58 18.94
N LEU A 439 7.25 -24.96 18.94
CA LEU A 439 8.51 -25.66 18.71
C LEU A 439 9.67 -24.99 19.45
N THR A 440 10.74 -25.77 19.64
CA THR A 440 12.07 -25.32 20.01
C THR A 440 13.09 -25.74 18.95
N TYR A 441 14.19 -24.99 18.83
CA TYR A 441 15.29 -25.32 17.92
C TYR A 441 16.58 -24.65 18.35
N ASP A 442 17.70 -25.20 17.92
CA ASP A 442 19.02 -24.61 18.10
C ASP A 442 19.35 -23.69 16.92
N LEU A 443 19.73 -22.45 17.25
CA LEU A 443 20.20 -21.45 16.29
C LEU A 443 21.68 -21.15 16.51
N GLU A 444 22.50 -21.37 15.48
CA GLU A 444 23.92 -20.99 15.40
C GLU A 444 24.10 -19.84 14.40
N PRO A 445 23.99 -18.55 14.81
CA PRO A 445 23.92 -17.41 13.88
C PRO A 445 25.18 -17.22 13.02
N LYS A 446 26.32 -17.76 13.47
CA LYS A 446 27.60 -17.64 12.78
C LYS A 446 27.89 -18.78 11.81
N ALA A 447 27.05 -19.82 11.77
CA ALA A 447 27.20 -20.89 10.81
C ALA A 447 26.89 -20.39 9.38
N ALA A 448 27.41 -21.12 8.39
CA ALA A 448 27.10 -20.88 6.99
C ALA A 448 25.58 -20.96 6.74
N ALA A 449 25.07 -20.18 5.79
CA ALA A 449 23.66 -20.21 5.43
C ALA A 449 23.22 -21.65 5.09
N GLY A 450 22.06 -22.08 5.62
CA GLY A 450 21.57 -23.45 5.47
C GLY A 450 22.10 -24.44 6.51
N LYS A 451 22.97 -24.00 7.44
CA LYS A 451 23.53 -24.81 8.54
C LYS A 451 23.37 -24.16 9.92
N ARG A 452 22.51 -23.16 10.05
CA ARG A 452 22.28 -22.39 11.28
C ARG A 452 21.22 -23.01 12.17
N ILE A 453 20.34 -23.84 11.63
CA ILE A 453 19.19 -24.43 12.32
C ILE A 453 19.42 -25.93 12.53
N SER A 454 19.28 -26.38 13.78
CA SER A 454 19.36 -27.80 14.13
C SER A 454 18.44 -28.13 15.32
N ASN A 455 18.30 -29.42 15.65
CA ASN A 455 17.57 -29.89 16.82
C ASN A 455 16.14 -29.34 16.96
N ILE A 456 15.40 -29.27 15.84
CA ILE A 456 13.98 -28.86 15.85
C ILE A 456 13.16 -29.91 16.62
N ARG A 457 12.38 -29.45 17.60
CA ARG A 457 11.51 -30.28 18.44
C ARG A 457 10.17 -29.58 18.64
N LEU A 458 9.07 -30.26 18.32
CA LEU A 458 7.73 -29.74 18.64
C LEU A 458 7.53 -29.71 20.17
N THR A 459 6.75 -28.74 20.64
CA THR A 459 6.44 -28.57 22.06
C THR A 459 4.95 -28.77 22.30
N GLY A 460 4.58 -29.61 23.27
CA GLY A 460 3.20 -29.87 23.68
C GLY A 460 2.57 -31.11 23.03
N ASP A 461 1.45 -31.55 23.59
CA ASP A 461 0.62 -32.63 23.03
C ASP A 461 -0.17 -32.09 21.84
N ARG A 462 -0.15 -32.83 20.71
CA ARG A 462 -0.92 -32.44 19.53
C ARG A 462 -2.41 -32.46 19.83
N PRO A 463 -3.16 -31.38 19.55
CA PRO A 463 -4.59 -31.48 19.57
C PRO A 463 -5.03 -32.47 18.46
N ALA A 464 -5.89 -33.42 18.81
CA ALA A 464 -6.37 -34.42 17.86
C ALA A 464 -7.21 -33.73 16.77
N HIS A 465 -6.70 -33.68 15.53
CA HIS A 465 -7.41 -33.07 14.41
C HIS A 465 -7.63 -34.07 13.27
N ARG A 466 -8.82 -33.96 12.65
CA ARG A 466 -9.13 -34.48 11.32
C ARG A 466 -9.01 -33.34 10.32
N SER A 467 -8.06 -33.45 9.42
CA SER A 467 -7.94 -32.62 8.22
C SER A 467 -9.04 -32.99 7.21
N PRO A 468 -9.57 -32.05 6.42
CA PRO A 468 -10.41 -32.37 5.26
C PRO A 468 -9.69 -33.29 4.25
N TRP A 469 -8.35 -33.33 4.31
CA TRP A 469 -7.49 -34.16 3.47
C TRP A 469 -7.19 -35.55 4.05
N ASP A 470 -7.73 -35.89 5.23
CA ASP A 470 -7.51 -37.19 5.88
C ASP A 470 -8.46 -38.29 5.34
N GLU A 471 -9.44 -37.94 4.50
CA GLU A 471 -10.29 -38.92 3.81
C GLU A 471 -9.77 -39.17 2.38
N GLY A 472 -8.88 -40.17 2.26
CA GLY A 472 -8.35 -40.60 0.97
C GLY A 472 -7.34 -41.73 1.08
N GLY A 473 -7.77 -42.92 1.55
CA GLY A 473 -6.90 -44.08 1.61
C GLY A 473 -7.63 -45.34 2.03
N ASN A 474 -8.37 -45.97 1.10
CA ASN A 474 -8.73 -47.36 1.25
C ASN A 474 -8.59 -48.08 -0.11
N THR A 475 -7.43 -48.71 -0.30
CA THR A 475 -7.25 -49.97 -1.04
C THR A 475 -5.83 -50.49 -0.72
N ASP A 476 -5.70 -51.44 0.20
CA ASP A 476 -4.63 -52.46 0.14
C ASP A 476 -4.86 -53.37 -1.09
N PRO A 477 -3.90 -54.20 -1.62
CA PRO A 477 -2.61 -54.69 -1.08
C PRO A 477 -1.49 -54.74 -2.20
N PRO A 478 -0.43 -55.60 -2.20
CA PRO A 478 0.26 -56.40 -1.15
C PRO A 478 1.78 -56.11 -1.01
N THR A 479 2.35 -56.54 0.13
CA THR A 479 3.79 -56.64 0.44
C THR A 479 4.60 -57.47 -0.58
N PRO A 480 5.90 -57.14 -0.77
CA PRO A 480 6.93 -58.12 -0.38
C PRO A 480 8.23 -57.55 0.24
N GLU A 481 8.74 -58.34 1.19
CA GLU A 481 10.12 -58.69 1.56
C GLU A 481 11.27 -57.67 1.72
N ARG A 482 11.99 -57.87 2.83
CA ARG A 482 13.22 -57.18 3.25
C ARG A 482 14.46 -57.69 2.50
N SER A 483 15.41 -56.79 2.21
CA SER A 483 16.84 -57.08 2.30
C SER A 483 17.62 -55.84 2.75
N GLY A 484 18.70 -56.08 3.50
CA GLY A 484 19.33 -55.10 4.41
C GLY A 484 20.50 -54.30 3.85
N GLY A 485 20.88 -53.27 4.61
CA GLY A 485 22.08 -52.44 4.42
C GLY A 485 22.11 -51.32 5.47
N GLN A 486 23.05 -51.39 6.42
CA GLN A 486 23.26 -50.39 7.48
C GLN A 486 23.77 -49.05 6.92
N ALA A 487 23.13 -47.96 7.34
CA ALA A 487 23.59 -46.57 7.17
C ALA A 487 23.64 -45.89 8.56
N PRO A 488 24.48 -44.86 8.76
CA PRO A 488 24.92 -44.42 10.09
C PRO A 488 23.81 -43.79 10.94
N ASP A 489 23.94 -44.00 12.25
CA ASP A 489 22.99 -43.64 13.30
C ASP A 489 22.84 -42.11 13.49
N ASN A 490 21.69 -41.58 13.06
CA ASN A 490 21.19 -40.23 13.34
C ASN A 490 20.04 -40.26 14.37
N SER A 491 20.13 -41.09 15.42
CA SER A 491 19.08 -41.16 16.44
C SER A 491 19.11 -39.97 17.42
N LEU A 492 18.19 -39.03 17.21
CA LEU A 492 17.72 -38.10 18.23
C LEU A 492 16.73 -38.84 19.15
N LYS A 493 17.05 -38.95 20.45
CA LYS A 493 16.16 -39.40 21.54
C LYS A 493 15.55 -38.15 22.20
N THR A 494 14.28 -38.08 22.65
CA THR A 494 13.54 -39.00 23.55
C THR A 494 12.01 -38.85 23.44
N ASN A 495 11.34 -39.91 23.93
CA ASN A 495 9.95 -40.17 24.35
C ASN A 495 8.77 -39.99 23.37
N ASN A 496 8.27 -41.16 22.94
CA ASN A 496 7.08 -41.49 22.15
C ASN A 496 7.09 -41.15 20.65
N GLY A 497 7.64 -42.10 19.87
CA GLY A 497 7.38 -42.21 18.43
C GLY A 497 8.46 -41.55 17.57
N ARG A 498 9.03 -42.32 16.65
CA ARG A 498 10.04 -41.87 15.69
C ARG A 498 9.34 -41.02 14.62
N GLN A 499 9.44 -39.69 14.74
CA GLN A 499 8.93 -38.77 13.74
C GLN A 499 9.68 -38.97 12.42
N THR A 500 8.98 -39.37 11.36
CA THR A 500 9.59 -39.52 10.03
C THR A 500 9.73 -38.16 9.36
N THR A 501 10.65 -38.02 8.40
CA THR A 501 10.81 -36.78 7.61
C THR A 501 9.55 -36.40 6.82
N ASP A 502 8.66 -37.35 6.60
CA ASP A 502 7.40 -37.19 5.87
C ASP A 502 6.24 -36.68 6.75
N GLU A 503 6.45 -36.63 8.06
CA GLU A 503 5.44 -36.12 8.99
C GLU A 503 5.24 -34.62 8.81
N ARG A 504 3.98 -34.21 8.66
CA ARG A 504 3.62 -32.83 8.35
C ARG A 504 2.96 -32.16 9.54
N VAL A 505 3.35 -30.90 9.76
CA VAL A 505 2.97 -30.08 10.90
C VAL A 505 2.12 -28.92 10.40
N ARG A 506 1.05 -28.57 11.11
CA ARG A 506 0.22 -27.40 10.81
C ARG A 506 0.93 -26.14 11.29
N VAL A 507 1.47 -25.36 10.36
CA VAL A 507 2.22 -24.14 10.65
C VAL A 507 1.41 -22.92 10.20
N ALA A 508 1.08 -22.04 11.14
CA ALA A 508 0.34 -20.82 10.84
C ALA A 508 1.23 -19.58 10.68
N PHE A 509 0.79 -18.70 9.79
CA PHE A 509 1.40 -17.42 9.46
C PHE A 509 0.30 -16.36 9.30
N ASN A 510 0.68 -15.08 9.40
CA ASN A 510 -0.18 -13.99 8.94
C ASN A 510 -0.02 -13.80 7.41
N SER A 511 -1.00 -13.16 6.77
CA SER A 511 -1.03 -12.95 5.31
C SER A 511 0.16 -12.17 4.75
N TYR A 512 0.68 -11.19 5.48
CA TYR A 512 1.86 -10.41 5.09
C TYR A 512 3.12 -11.30 5.01
N ASP A 513 3.33 -12.16 6.00
CA ASP A 513 4.45 -13.10 6.03
C ASP A 513 4.29 -14.14 4.90
N MET A 514 3.08 -14.66 4.68
CA MET A 514 2.79 -15.57 3.56
C MET A 514 3.03 -14.94 2.18
N ALA A 515 2.86 -13.62 2.03
CA ALA A 515 3.11 -12.92 0.77
C ALA A 515 4.61 -12.80 0.45
N SER A 516 5.45 -12.69 1.50
CA SER A 516 6.92 -12.72 1.53
C SER A 516 7.49 -11.72 2.55
N ALA A 517 6.65 -11.10 3.38
CA ALA A 517 7.06 -10.02 4.27
C ALA A 517 7.82 -8.88 3.58
N GLY A 518 7.36 -8.50 2.37
CA GLY A 518 8.02 -7.48 1.55
C GLY A 518 9.35 -7.94 0.97
N GLY A 519 9.40 -9.16 0.46
CA GLY A 519 10.58 -9.77 -0.16
C GLY A 519 11.60 -10.32 0.83
N ARG A 520 11.28 -10.37 2.13
CA ARG A 520 12.17 -10.88 3.18
C ARG A 520 12.12 -12.39 3.34
N LEU A 521 10.95 -12.97 3.09
CA LEU A 521 10.64 -14.38 3.25
C LEU A 521 10.24 -15.01 1.91
N LEU A 522 11.13 -14.92 0.91
CA LEU A 522 10.89 -15.46 -0.42
C LEU A 522 10.91 -16.98 -0.44
N ARG A 523 11.72 -17.62 0.42
CA ARG A 523 11.74 -19.08 0.59
C ARG A 523 10.43 -19.56 1.22
N LEU A 524 9.92 -18.87 2.24
CA LEU A 524 8.59 -19.15 2.78
C LEU A 524 7.54 -19.11 1.67
N ARG A 525 7.44 -17.99 0.93
CA ARG A 525 6.48 -17.86 -0.17
C ARG A 525 6.61 -19.00 -1.19
N ALA A 526 7.84 -19.29 -1.62
CA ALA A 526 8.09 -20.34 -2.61
C ALA A 526 7.71 -21.75 -2.11
N ILE A 527 7.73 -22.00 -0.81
CA ILE A 527 7.22 -23.25 -0.20
C ILE A 527 5.69 -23.23 -0.19
N LEU A 528 5.09 -22.12 0.25
CA LEU A 528 3.64 -21.97 0.36
C LEU A 528 2.91 -22.00 -0.99
N ASP A 529 3.56 -21.56 -2.07
CA ASP A 529 2.97 -21.56 -3.41
C ASP A 529 3.02 -22.97 -4.06
N GLN A 530 3.65 -23.96 -3.43
CA GLN A 530 3.60 -25.35 -3.87
C GLN A 530 2.30 -26.00 -3.42
N SER A 531 1.68 -26.79 -4.31
CA SER A 531 0.47 -27.57 -3.99
C SER A 531 0.70 -28.57 -2.86
N THR A 532 1.94 -29.05 -2.70
CA THR A 532 2.33 -29.90 -1.59
C THR A 532 2.13 -29.22 -0.25
N SER A 533 2.30 -27.91 -0.10
CA SER A 533 2.16 -27.23 1.21
C SER A 533 0.74 -27.28 1.79
N ARG A 534 -0.27 -27.61 0.97
CA ARG A 534 -1.70 -27.62 1.34
C ARG A 534 -2.09 -26.37 2.14
N LEU A 535 -1.65 -25.20 1.66
CA LEU A 535 -1.95 -23.92 2.32
C LEU A 535 -3.46 -23.66 2.34
N GLU A 536 -4.00 -23.52 3.54
CA GLU A 536 -5.36 -23.07 3.81
C GLU A 536 -5.33 -21.62 4.27
N GLU A 537 -5.99 -20.73 3.54
CA GLU A 537 -6.11 -19.32 3.90
C GLU A 537 -7.49 -19.07 4.52
N TYR A 538 -7.53 -18.37 5.66
CA TYR A 538 -8.74 -18.07 6.42
C TYR A 538 -9.02 -16.55 6.44
N PRO A 539 -9.59 -15.95 5.37
CA PRO A 539 -9.83 -14.50 5.29
C PRO A 539 -10.69 -13.93 6.43
N ASP A 540 -11.60 -14.75 6.96
CA ASP A 540 -12.48 -14.36 8.08
C ASP A 540 -11.82 -14.56 9.46
N ALA A 541 -10.57 -15.02 9.50
CA ALA A 541 -9.77 -15.16 10.71
C ALA A 541 -8.65 -14.12 10.71
N ASP A 542 -8.99 -12.92 11.14
CA ASP A 542 -8.04 -11.82 11.35
C ASP A 542 -7.22 -12.00 12.64
N THR A 543 -5.95 -11.55 12.60
CA THR A 543 -5.00 -11.65 13.72
C THR A 543 -5.47 -10.86 14.96
N ARG A 544 -6.06 -9.66 14.78
CA ARG A 544 -6.55 -8.82 15.88
C ARG A 544 -7.74 -9.48 16.56
N ASP A 545 -8.63 -10.07 15.78
CA ASP A 545 -9.78 -10.80 16.28
C ASP A 545 -9.39 -12.07 17.04
N ALA A 546 -8.36 -12.79 16.58
CA ALA A 546 -7.77 -13.90 17.32
C ALA A 546 -7.24 -13.44 18.69
N VAL A 547 -6.46 -12.36 18.74
CA VAL A 547 -5.94 -11.79 19.99
C VAL A 547 -7.06 -11.34 20.92
N ARG A 548 -8.08 -10.64 20.40
CA ARG A 548 -9.26 -10.23 21.18
C ARG A 548 -9.97 -11.43 21.80
N ALA A 549 -10.20 -12.49 21.03
CA ALA A 549 -10.87 -13.70 21.50
C ALA A 549 -10.03 -14.44 22.57
N TYR A 550 -8.71 -14.50 22.38
CA TYR A 550 -7.79 -15.11 23.34
C TYR A 550 -7.81 -14.37 24.68
N ILE A 551 -7.67 -13.05 24.69
CA ILE A 551 -7.70 -12.24 25.93
C ILE A 551 -9.00 -12.46 26.71
N ARG A 552 -10.15 -12.55 26.02
CA ARG A 552 -11.45 -12.81 26.66
C ARG A 552 -11.52 -14.16 27.38
N ARG A 553 -10.91 -15.19 26.80
CA ARG A 553 -10.91 -16.56 27.34
C ARG A 553 -9.90 -16.76 28.46
N HIS A 554 -8.77 -16.05 28.42
CA HIS A 554 -7.63 -16.26 29.30
C HIS A 554 -7.38 -15.10 30.27
N GLN A 555 -8.44 -14.56 30.86
CA GLN A 555 -8.36 -13.46 31.83
C GLN A 555 -8.29 -13.95 33.30
N PRO A 556 -7.50 -13.31 34.18
CA PRO A 556 -6.61 -12.20 33.87
C PRO A 556 -5.39 -12.67 33.06
N LEU A 557 -5.03 -11.90 32.03
CA LEU A 557 -3.98 -12.25 31.09
C LEU A 557 -2.61 -12.18 31.77
N ASP A 558 -1.90 -13.30 31.78
CA ASP A 558 -0.51 -13.42 32.23
C ASP A 558 0.31 -14.24 31.22
N ILE A 559 0.65 -13.59 30.10
CA ILE A 559 1.50 -14.17 29.06
C ILE A 559 2.97 -13.89 29.38
N GLN A 560 3.73 -14.98 29.55
CA GLN A 560 5.18 -14.93 29.60
C GLN A 560 5.77 -15.14 28.20
N ALA A 561 7.00 -14.67 27.99
CA ALA A 561 7.72 -14.94 26.75
C ALA A 561 7.91 -16.45 26.56
N ALA A 562 7.47 -17.00 25.43
CA ALA A 562 7.70 -18.41 25.11
C ALA A 562 9.18 -18.63 24.75
N PRO A 563 9.82 -19.70 25.27
CA PRO A 563 11.14 -20.12 24.82
C PRO A 563 11.01 -20.73 23.42
N GLY A 564 11.10 -19.90 22.38
CA GLY A 564 11.11 -20.35 20.99
C GLY A 564 12.50 -20.88 20.59
N ALA A 565 13.35 -19.99 20.09
CA ALA A 565 14.73 -20.33 19.70
C ALA A 565 15.68 -20.47 20.90
N HIS A 566 16.43 -21.55 20.98
CA HIS A 566 17.60 -21.68 21.85
C HIS A 566 18.85 -21.28 21.07
N VAL A 567 19.48 -20.16 21.47
CA VAL A 567 20.70 -19.71 20.82
C VAL A 567 21.87 -20.54 21.36
N VAL A 568 22.32 -21.51 20.57
CA VAL A 568 23.50 -22.30 20.91
C VAL A 568 24.73 -21.57 20.42
N ARG A 569 25.55 -21.11 21.37
CA ARG A 569 26.90 -20.63 21.07
C ARG A 569 27.82 -21.85 21.19
N LYS A 570 28.23 -22.46 20.07
CA LYS A 570 29.39 -23.34 20.14
C LYS A 570 30.58 -22.49 20.59
N SER A 571 31.17 -22.85 21.73
CA SER A 571 32.50 -22.36 22.09
C SER A 571 33.44 -22.75 20.97
N LYS A 572 34.23 -21.78 20.50
CA LYS A 572 35.29 -22.03 19.51
C LYS A 572 36.24 -23.11 19.98
#